data_AF-A0A1C5J123-F1
#
_entry.id   AF-A0A1C5J123-F1
#
_cell.length_a   1.000
_cell.length_b   1.000
_cell.length_c   1.000
_cell.angle_alpha   90.00
_cell.angle_beta   90.00
_cell.angle_gamma   90.00
#
_symmetry.space_group_name_H-M   'P 1'
#
loop_
_entity.id
_entity.type
_entity.pdbx_description
1 polymer ?
#
loop_
_entity_poly.entity_id
_entity_poly.type
_entity_poly.pdbx_seq_one_letter_code
_entity_poly.pdbx_strand_id
1 'polypeptide(L)'
;MADVPGYNNCRACRRGVHFVDGDVDSYRCLRHASDAERELVDALDAQAPRIGLKESEDWHWGHRYDWPYGPNIGVPARQRLIQWATENRLREARPKRRCPIHWLEGKSCRASVVPCLEGGSDWRDHMTMWTKGGKPHLIVAQPYEVKDQDRRHVSSLVLDLRVLGGIPVTGTIREESGWYGYGALWVEVRRG
;
A
#
# COMPACT_ATOMS: atom_id res chain seq x y z
N MET A 1 21.20 4.35 28.04
CA MET A 1 19.87 4.30 27.39
C MET A 1 20.01 3.36 26.21
N ALA A 2 19.35 2.20 26.26
CA ALA A 2 19.44 1.18 25.22
C ALA A 2 18.62 1.61 23.99
N ASP A 3 19.20 1.44 22.81
CA ASP A 3 18.55 1.65 21.52
C ASP A 3 17.32 0.75 21.42
N VAL A 4 16.16 1.33 21.14
CA VAL A 4 14.97 0.58 20.75
C VAL A 4 15.14 0.20 19.28
N PRO A 5 15.21 -1.10 18.92
CA PRO A 5 15.24 -1.52 17.53
C PRO A 5 13.85 -1.25 16.95
N GLY A 6 13.71 -0.31 16.02
CA GLY A 6 12.36 0.01 15.52
C GLY A 6 12.22 1.03 14.41
N TYR A 7 13.24 1.83 14.06
CA TYR A 7 13.17 2.71 12.91
C TYR A 7 14.48 2.64 12.13
N ASN A 8 14.44 1.87 11.04
CA ASN A 8 15.55 1.79 10.12
C ASN A 8 15.67 3.12 9.38
N ASN A 9 16.63 3.95 9.78
CA ASN A 9 16.80 5.30 9.26
C ASN A 9 18.27 5.49 8.85
N CYS A 10 18.56 6.53 8.05
CA CYS A 10 19.95 6.94 7.86
C CYS A 10 20.62 7.21 9.20
N ARG A 11 21.70 6.50 9.52
CA ARG A 11 22.40 6.63 10.83
C ARG A 11 22.80 8.06 11.15
N ALA A 12 23.14 8.86 10.13
CA ALA A 12 23.57 10.25 10.29
C ALA A 12 22.39 11.24 10.46
N CYS A 13 21.28 11.02 9.75
CA CYS A 13 20.18 12.00 9.69
C CYS A 13 18.90 11.56 10.40
N ARG A 14 18.86 10.32 10.90
CA ARG A 14 17.69 9.66 11.51
C ARG A 14 16.41 9.72 10.66
N ARG A 15 16.57 9.88 9.34
CA ARG A 15 15.54 9.91 8.29
C ARG A 15 16.11 9.20 7.07
N GLY A 16 15.33 8.53 6.25
CA GLY A 16 15.89 7.90 5.06
C GLY A 16 14.88 7.17 4.19
N VAL A 17 15.25 7.07 2.92
CA VAL A 17 14.65 6.17 1.95
C VAL A 17 15.30 4.81 2.11
N HIS A 18 14.49 3.77 1.98
CA HIS A 18 14.92 2.39 2.03
C HIS A 18 15.45 1.94 0.65
N PHE A 19 16.75 1.64 0.57
CA PHE A 19 17.42 1.07 -0.59
C PHE A 19 17.77 -0.40 -0.31
N VAL A 20 17.80 -1.21 -1.36
CA VAL A 20 18.14 -2.63 -1.28
C VAL A 20 19.39 -2.85 -2.13
N ASP A 21 20.50 -3.14 -1.46
CA ASP A 21 21.82 -3.35 -2.08
C ASP A 21 22.15 -4.86 -2.03
N GLY A 22 21.69 -5.62 -3.01
CA GLY A 22 21.74 -7.09 -2.95
C GLY A 22 20.80 -7.61 -1.86
N ASP A 23 21.32 -8.40 -0.91
CA ASP A 23 20.56 -8.93 0.24
C ASP A 23 20.62 -8.01 1.48
N VAL A 24 21.18 -6.80 1.34
CA VAL A 24 21.37 -5.86 2.44
C VAL A 24 20.36 -4.71 2.34
N ASP A 25 19.44 -4.67 3.29
CA ASP A 25 18.57 -3.52 3.51
C ASP A 25 19.40 -2.35 4.04
N SER A 26 19.31 -1.20 3.38
CA SER A 26 20.06 0.00 3.73
C SER A 26 19.19 1.24 3.70
N TYR A 27 19.37 2.13 4.67
CA TYR A 27 18.53 3.31 4.81
C TYR A 27 19.41 4.55 4.69
N ARG A 28 19.16 5.37 3.68
CA ARG A 28 19.94 6.57 3.35
C ARG A 28 18.99 7.74 3.13
N CYS A 29 19.32 8.91 3.66
CA CYS A 29 18.62 10.13 3.25
C CYS A 29 19.14 10.58 1.88
N LEU A 30 18.37 11.41 1.16
CA LEU A 30 18.76 11.88 -0.18
C LEU A 30 20.12 12.62 -0.19
N ARG A 31 20.54 13.19 0.95
CA ARG A 31 21.87 13.80 1.12
C ARG A 31 23.01 12.77 1.12
N HIS A 32 22.79 11.57 1.65
CA HIS A 32 23.79 10.50 1.77
C HIS A 32 23.59 9.38 0.77
N ALA A 33 22.56 9.46 -0.07
CA ALA A 33 22.40 8.62 -1.25
C ALA A 33 23.49 8.92 -2.29
N SER A 34 23.78 7.99 -3.18
CA SER A 34 24.59 8.27 -4.38
C SER A 34 23.82 9.15 -5.38
N ASP A 35 24.50 9.69 -6.39
CA ASP A 35 23.84 10.44 -7.47
C ASP A 35 22.82 9.56 -8.21
N ALA A 36 23.21 8.35 -8.58
CA ALA A 36 22.33 7.40 -9.28
C ALA A 36 21.09 7.03 -8.44
N GLU A 37 21.24 6.91 -7.11
CA GLU A 37 20.12 6.66 -6.20
C GLU A 37 19.15 7.84 -6.12
N ARG A 38 19.68 9.07 -6.05
CA ARG A 38 18.86 10.28 -6.10
C ARG A 38 18.09 10.36 -7.40
N GLU A 39 18.78 10.19 -8.53
CA GLU A 39 18.17 10.21 -9.85
C GLU A 39 17.06 9.16 -9.99
N LEU A 40 17.28 7.95 -9.45
CA LEU A 40 16.26 6.91 -9.43
C LEU A 40 15.04 7.32 -8.59
N VAL A 41 15.25 7.84 -7.38
CA VAL A 41 14.14 8.30 -6.52
C VAL A 41 13.37 9.44 -7.21
N ASP A 42 14.07 10.42 -7.78
CA ASP A 42 13.45 11.54 -8.51
C ASP A 42 12.65 11.06 -9.72
N ALA A 43 13.16 10.08 -10.47
CA ALA A 43 12.46 9.49 -11.61
C ALA A 43 11.19 8.73 -11.20
N LEU A 44 11.18 8.09 -10.03
CA LEU A 44 10.00 7.43 -9.47
C LEU A 44 9.00 8.46 -8.93
N ASP A 45 9.47 9.47 -8.21
CA ASP A 45 8.64 10.57 -7.69
C ASP A 45 7.98 11.37 -8.83
N ALA A 46 8.64 11.54 -9.98
CA ALA A 46 8.02 12.14 -11.17
C ALA A 46 6.84 11.34 -11.75
N GLN A 47 6.78 10.02 -11.47
CA GLN A 47 5.73 9.12 -11.93
C GLN A 47 4.61 8.93 -10.89
N ALA A 48 4.89 9.13 -9.60
CA ALA A 48 3.96 8.95 -8.50
C ALA A 48 2.58 9.63 -8.69
N PRO A 49 2.46 10.88 -9.18
CA PRO A 49 1.15 11.51 -9.43
C PRO A 49 0.29 10.78 -10.46
N ARG A 50 0.92 10.11 -11.43
CA ARG A 50 0.22 9.40 -12.52
C ARG A 50 -0.60 8.24 -11.98
N ILE A 51 -0.05 7.56 -10.97
CA ILE A 51 -0.73 6.47 -10.25
C ILE A 51 -1.53 6.98 -9.05
N GLY A 52 -1.76 8.29 -8.91
CA GLY A 52 -2.66 8.86 -7.90
C GLY A 52 -2.06 9.12 -6.52
N LEU A 53 -0.74 8.95 -6.35
CA LEU A 53 -0.09 9.31 -5.09
C LEU A 53 -0.11 10.84 -4.91
N LYS A 54 -0.26 11.26 -3.65
CA LYS A 54 -0.27 12.68 -3.26
C LYS A 54 1.06 13.08 -2.67
N GLU A 55 1.41 14.35 -2.82
CA GLU A 55 2.57 14.89 -2.10
C GLU A 55 2.36 14.73 -0.59
N SER A 56 3.42 14.31 0.09
CA SER A 56 3.41 14.11 1.53
C SER A 56 3.55 15.44 2.25
N GLU A 57 2.68 15.67 3.24
CA GLU A 57 2.86 16.78 4.19
C GLU A 57 4.06 16.51 5.13
N ASP A 58 4.48 15.25 5.24
CA ASP A 58 5.57 14.77 6.10
C ASP A 58 6.85 14.45 5.33
N TRP A 59 7.32 15.43 4.54
CA TRP A 59 8.56 15.35 3.75
C TRP A 59 9.82 15.03 4.56
N HIS A 60 9.71 15.09 5.89
CA HIS A 60 10.76 14.83 6.88
C HIS A 60 11.50 13.52 6.64
N TRP A 61 10.83 12.52 6.08
CA TRP A 61 11.39 11.18 5.86
C TRP A 61 12.07 10.98 4.50
N GLY A 62 12.23 12.04 3.71
CA GLY A 62 12.95 12.00 2.44
C GLY A 62 12.17 11.40 1.28
N HIS A 63 10.84 11.40 1.33
CA HIS A 63 9.98 11.03 0.20
C HIS A 63 9.00 12.16 -0.10
N ARG A 64 8.90 12.55 -1.38
CA ARG A 64 7.99 13.63 -1.82
C ARG A 64 6.53 13.23 -1.79
N TYR A 65 6.25 11.95 -2.01
CA TYR A 65 4.89 11.43 -2.12
C TYR A 65 4.57 10.46 -1.00
N ASP A 66 3.31 10.42 -0.58
CA ASP A 66 2.82 9.44 0.36
C ASP A 66 2.76 8.07 -0.31
N TRP A 67 3.86 7.33 -0.25
CA TRP A 67 3.87 5.95 -0.70
C TRP A 67 3.01 5.08 0.21
N PRO A 68 2.28 4.08 -0.34
CA PRO A 68 1.67 3.03 0.47
C PRO A 68 2.66 2.45 1.50
N TYR A 69 2.22 2.34 2.75
CA TYR A 69 3.06 1.92 3.90
C TYR A 69 4.21 2.87 4.27
N GLY A 70 4.17 4.11 3.76
CA GLY A 70 5.04 5.20 4.20
C GLY A 70 6.52 5.01 3.83
N PRO A 71 7.46 5.50 4.64
CA PRO A 71 8.89 5.51 4.30
C PRO A 71 9.54 4.12 4.22
N ASN A 72 8.91 3.10 4.81
CA ASN A 72 9.47 1.76 4.92
C ASN A 72 9.49 0.99 3.60
N ILE A 73 8.71 1.44 2.60
CA ILE A 73 8.71 0.82 1.27
C ILE A 73 10.03 1.09 0.53
N GLY A 74 10.73 -0.01 0.24
CA GLY A 74 11.99 -0.01 -0.51
C GLY A 74 11.84 0.58 -1.91
N VAL A 75 12.90 1.23 -2.41
CA VAL A 75 12.94 1.79 -3.78
C VAL A 75 12.55 0.77 -4.87
N PRO A 76 13.01 -0.51 -4.83
CA PRO A 76 12.53 -1.51 -5.79
C PRO A 76 11.03 -1.78 -5.72
N ALA A 77 10.43 -1.72 -4.52
CA ALA A 77 8.99 -1.90 -4.35
C ALA A 77 8.19 -0.72 -4.89
N ARG A 78 8.70 0.52 -4.74
CA ARG A 78 8.14 1.71 -5.37
C ARG A 78 8.12 1.58 -6.89
N GLN A 79 9.21 1.10 -7.49
CA GLN A 79 9.29 0.85 -8.93
C GLN A 79 8.26 -0.19 -9.39
N ARG A 80 8.17 -1.34 -8.72
CA ARG A 80 7.16 -2.36 -9.03
C ARG A 80 5.73 -1.84 -8.86
N LEU A 81 5.47 -0.99 -7.87
CA LEU A 81 4.16 -0.38 -7.65
C LEU A 81 3.76 0.51 -8.83
N ILE A 82 4.66 1.38 -9.27
CA ILE A 82 4.43 2.22 -10.46
C ILE A 82 4.15 1.36 -11.68
N GLN A 83 4.98 0.36 -11.94
CA GLN A 83 4.81 -0.53 -13.08
C GLN A 83 3.44 -1.23 -13.03
N TRP A 84 3.14 -1.91 -11.91
CA TRP A 84 1.89 -2.63 -11.72
C TRP A 84 0.66 -1.74 -11.90
N ALA A 85 0.64 -0.57 -11.25
CA ALA A 85 -0.49 0.34 -11.34
C ALA A 85 -0.67 0.88 -12.77
N THR A 86 0.44 1.17 -13.47
CA THR A 86 0.43 1.66 -14.85
C THR A 86 -0.12 0.61 -15.81
N GLU A 87 0.40 -0.62 -15.77
CA GLU A 87 -0.03 -1.74 -16.61
C GLU A 87 -1.53 -2.05 -16.42
N ASN A 88 -2.02 -1.93 -15.18
CA ASN A 88 -3.42 -2.19 -14.85
C ASN A 88 -4.34 -0.96 -15.01
N ARG A 89 -3.79 0.20 -15.39
CA ARG A 89 -4.48 1.50 -15.51
C ARG A 89 -5.19 1.92 -14.22
N LEU A 90 -4.50 1.71 -13.09
CA LEU A 90 -4.99 1.99 -11.76
C LEU A 90 -4.46 3.33 -11.24
N ARG A 91 -5.25 3.98 -10.39
CA ARG A 91 -4.82 5.14 -9.60
C ARG A 91 -5.24 4.98 -8.16
N GLU A 92 -4.33 5.19 -7.22
CA GLU A 92 -4.60 5.16 -5.79
C GLU A 92 -5.69 6.18 -5.45
N ALA A 93 -6.62 5.78 -4.60
CA ALA A 93 -7.64 6.62 -4.02
C ALA A 93 -7.48 6.68 -2.50
N ARG A 94 -7.62 7.89 -1.97
CA ARG A 94 -7.67 8.16 -0.53
C ARG A 94 -8.99 8.82 -0.18
N PRO A 95 -10.10 8.06 -0.18
CA PRO A 95 -11.41 8.62 0.11
C PRO A 95 -11.44 9.17 1.54
N LYS A 96 -11.83 10.44 1.69
CA LYS A 96 -12.07 11.00 3.01
C LYS A 96 -13.29 10.29 3.64
N ARG A 97 -13.11 9.72 4.84
CA ARG A 97 -14.19 9.14 5.67
C ARG A 97 -14.95 7.95 5.03
N ARG A 98 -14.26 7.09 4.28
CA ARG A 98 -14.82 5.81 3.82
C ARG A 98 -13.82 4.71 4.17
N CYS A 99 -14.28 3.65 4.84
CA CYS A 99 -13.46 2.45 4.90
C CYS A 99 -13.38 1.81 3.51
N PRO A 100 -12.33 1.01 3.24
CA PRO A 100 -12.12 0.40 1.93
C PRO A 100 -13.33 -0.37 1.40
N ILE A 101 -14.03 -1.10 2.28
CA ILE A 101 -15.21 -1.89 1.94
C ILE A 101 -16.33 -0.99 1.39
N HIS A 102 -16.85 -0.06 2.19
CA HIS A 102 -17.92 0.85 1.75
C HIS A 102 -17.51 1.70 0.55
N TRP A 103 -16.22 2.06 0.44
CA TRP A 103 -15.71 2.75 -0.73
C TRP A 103 -15.86 1.90 -2.00
N LEU A 104 -15.53 0.61 -1.97
CA LEU A 104 -15.70 -0.30 -3.11
C LEU A 104 -17.19 -0.49 -3.47
N GLU A 105 -18.08 -0.47 -2.46
CA GLU A 105 -19.54 -0.45 -2.67
C GLU A 105 -20.05 0.86 -3.30
N GLY A 106 -19.22 1.91 -3.33
CA GLY A 106 -19.65 3.26 -3.70
C GLY A 106 -20.47 3.99 -2.63
N LYS A 107 -20.56 3.43 -1.41
CA LYS A 107 -21.33 3.97 -0.29
C LYS A 107 -20.44 4.82 0.65
N SER A 108 -21.08 5.60 1.52
CA SER A 108 -20.42 6.27 2.65
C SER A 108 -20.39 5.32 3.86
N CYS A 109 -19.27 5.26 4.60
CA CYS A 109 -19.29 4.58 5.91
C CYS A 109 -20.15 5.41 6.86
N ARG A 110 -21.25 4.84 7.36
CA ARG A 110 -21.99 5.40 8.49
C ARG A 110 -21.27 4.93 9.74
N ALA A 111 -20.62 5.84 10.45
CA ALA A 111 -19.80 5.54 11.64
C ALA A 111 -20.54 4.80 12.77
N SER A 112 -21.85 4.57 12.64
CA SER A 112 -22.74 4.11 13.71
C SER A 112 -23.23 2.66 13.60
N VAL A 113 -22.79 1.84 12.63
CA VAL A 113 -23.43 0.51 12.41
C VAL A 113 -22.48 -0.67 12.63
N VAL A 114 -21.18 -0.51 12.41
CA VAL A 114 -20.13 -1.50 12.69
C VAL A 114 -18.84 -0.68 12.84
N PRO A 115 -17.84 -1.08 13.64
CA PRO A 115 -16.54 -0.45 13.52
C PRO A 115 -15.99 -0.74 12.12
N CYS A 116 -16.21 0.21 11.20
CA CYS A 116 -15.60 0.20 9.88
C CYS A 116 -14.04 0.13 10.00
N LEU A 117 -13.49 0.49 11.18
CA LEU A 117 -12.06 0.52 11.49
C LEU A 117 -11.70 0.16 12.96
N GLU A 118 -12.60 0.16 13.95
CA GLU A 118 -12.23 -0.14 15.36
C GLU A 118 -12.47 -1.61 15.74
N GLY A 119 -11.46 -2.46 15.52
CA GLY A 119 -11.39 -3.76 16.19
C GLY A 119 -11.21 -4.95 15.25
N GLY A 120 -9.98 -5.47 15.21
CA GLY A 120 -9.75 -6.89 15.05
C GLY A 120 -9.63 -7.44 13.63
N SER A 121 -8.59 -7.05 12.89
CA SER A 121 -7.74 -8.01 12.14
C SER A 121 -6.52 -7.31 11.54
N ASP A 122 -5.34 -7.84 11.83
CA ASP A 122 -3.98 -7.31 11.60
C ASP A 122 -3.59 -6.97 10.14
N TRP A 123 -4.49 -7.16 9.17
CA TRP A 123 -4.23 -6.92 7.75
C TRP A 123 -5.01 -5.74 7.15
N ARG A 124 -6.06 -5.26 7.85
CA ARG A 124 -6.95 -4.19 7.33
C ARG A 124 -6.34 -2.80 7.43
N ASP A 125 -5.41 -2.60 8.35
CA ASP A 125 -4.54 -1.43 8.45
C ASP A 125 -3.56 -1.34 7.27
N HIS A 126 -3.32 -2.47 6.59
CA HIS A 126 -2.46 -2.57 5.42
C HIS A 126 -3.25 -2.56 4.09
N MET A 127 -4.36 -1.83 4.00
CA MET A 127 -5.17 -1.72 2.78
C MET A 127 -4.89 -0.45 1.97
N THR A 128 -4.81 -0.60 0.65
CA THR A 128 -4.83 0.49 -0.33
C THR A 128 -6.04 0.36 -1.25
N MET A 129 -6.58 1.50 -1.69
CA MET A 129 -7.77 1.57 -2.54
C MET A 129 -7.38 2.12 -3.91
N TRP A 130 -7.89 1.51 -4.98
CA TRP A 130 -7.46 1.77 -6.36
C TRP A 130 -8.64 1.94 -7.31
N THR A 131 -8.64 3.07 -8.02
CA THR A 131 -9.64 3.38 -9.05
C THR A 131 -9.19 2.94 -10.43
N LYS A 132 -10.15 2.64 -11.30
CA LYS A 132 -9.95 2.45 -12.74
C LYS A 132 -10.97 3.31 -13.48
N GLY A 133 -10.49 4.20 -14.34
CA GLY A 133 -11.36 5.19 -15.00
C GLY A 133 -12.15 6.08 -14.02
N GLY A 134 -11.58 6.39 -12.85
CA GLY A 134 -12.19 7.24 -11.83
C GLY A 134 -13.24 6.57 -10.93
N LYS A 135 -13.54 5.28 -11.14
CA LYS A 135 -14.49 4.52 -10.31
C LYS A 135 -13.77 3.60 -9.34
N PRO A 136 -14.32 3.36 -8.13
CA PRO A 136 -13.82 2.32 -7.23
C PRO A 136 -13.72 0.98 -7.96
N HIS A 137 -12.55 0.35 -7.91
CA HIS A 137 -12.29 -0.86 -8.69
C HIS A 137 -11.62 -1.97 -7.89
N LEU A 138 -10.62 -1.63 -7.07
CA LEU A 138 -9.79 -2.62 -6.41
C LEU A 138 -9.42 -2.18 -4.99
N ILE A 139 -9.45 -3.11 -4.05
CA ILE A 139 -8.77 -3.00 -2.75
C ILE A 139 -7.60 -3.97 -2.77
N VAL A 140 -6.42 -3.50 -2.37
CA VAL A 140 -5.22 -4.32 -2.20
C VAL A 140 -4.84 -4.33 -0.73
N ALA A 141 -4.60 -5.51 -0.15
CA ALA A 141 -3.94 -5.64 1.15
C ALA A 141 -2.69 -6.52 1.05
N GLN A 142 -1.64 -6.16 1.80
CA GLN A 142 -0.37 -6.90 1.86
C GLN A 142 0.08 -7.07 3.31
N PRO A 143 -0.53 -7.99 4.08
CA PRO A 143 -0.06 -8.28 5.42
C PRO A 143 1.29 -9.00 5.40
N TYR A 144 2.07 -8.81 6.46
CA TYR A 144 3.25 -9.65 6.70
C TYR A 144 2.76 -11.05 7.14
N GLU A 145 3.29 -12.10 6.52
CA GLU A 145 2.98 -13.51 6.85
C GLU A 145 1.49 -13.85 6.82
N VAL A 146 0.94 -14.06 5.62
CA VAL A 146 -0.50 -14.31 5.47
C VAL A 146 -0.88 -15.67 6.02
N LYS A 147 -1.76 -15.66 7.01
CA LYS A 147 -2.23 -16.85 7.71
C LYS A 147 -3.49 -17.38 7.03
N ASP A 148 -3.83 -18.64 7.29
CA ASP A 148 -5.10 -19.22 6.82
C ASP A 148 -6.33 -18.40 7.26
N GLN A 149 -6.22 -17.71 8.38
CA GLN A 149 -7.25 -16.80 8.86
C GLN A 149 -7.48 -15.63 7.89
N ASP A 150 -6.43 -15.02 7.33
CA ASP A 150 -6.55 -13.95 6.35
C ASP A 150 -7.22 -14.48 5.08
N ARG A 151 -6.84 -15.68 4.63
CA ARG A 151 -7.47 -16.34 3.46
C ARG A 151 -8.97 -16.53 3.64
N ARG A 152 -9.39 -16.95 4.85
CA ARG A 152 -10.81 -17.09 5.21
C ARG A 152 -11.52 -15.74 5.26
N HIS A 153 -10.90 -14.71 5.82
CA HIS A 153 -11.47 -13.36 5.90
C HIS A 153 -11.73 -12.77 4.50
N VAL A 154 -10.80 -12.95 3.57
CA VAL A 154 -10.98 -12.51 2.17
C VAL A 154 -12.13 -13.25 1.50
N SER A 155 -12.16 -14.57 1.64
CA SER A 155 -13.22 -15.40 1.06
C SER A 155 -14.60 -14.98 1.60
N SER A 156 -14.71 -14.73 2.91
CA SER A 156 -15.94 -14.21 3.52
C SER A 156 -16.32 -12.84 2.97
N LEU A 157 -15.37 -11.90 2.90
CA LEU A 157 -15.62 -10.56 2.37
C LEU A 157 -16.16 -10.59 0.93
N VAL A 158 -15.57 -11.42 0.08
CA VAL A 158 -16.01 -11.58 -1.32
C VAL A 158 -17.43 -12.13 -1.37
N LEU A 159 -17.74 -13.13 -0.54
CA LEU A 159 -19.09 -13.68 -0.43
C LEU A 159 -20.08 -12.64 0.07
N ASP A 160 -19.75 -11.87 1.12
CA ASP A 160 -20.62 -10.85 1.69
C ASP A 160 -20.91 -9.74 0.67
N LEU A 161 -19.88 -9.23 0.00
CA LEU A 161 -20.03 -8.21 -1.04
C LEU A 161 -20.88 -8.70 -2.22
N ARG A 162 -20.72 -9.97 -2.61
CA ARG A 162 -21.43 -10.55 -3.75
C ARG A 162 -22.88 -10.91 -3.43
N VAL A 163 -23.09 -11.65 -2.34
CA VAL A 163 -24.38 -12.25 -1.99
C VAL A 163 -25.27 -11.25 -1.26
N LEU A 164 -24.71 -10.55 -0.27
CA LEU A 164 -25.48 -9.61 0.55
C LEU A 164 -25.47 -8.21 -0.06
N GLY A 165 -24.33 -7.79 -0.60
CA GLY A 165 -24.16 -6.48 -1.22
C GLY A 165 -24.64 -6.39 -2.67
N GLY A 166 -24.80 -7.52 -3.37
CA GLY A 166 -25.16 -7.56 -4.79
C GLY A 166 -24.07 -6.98 -5.71
N ILE A 167 -22.82 -6.90 -5.25
CA ILE A 167 -21.72 -6.29 -6.00
C ILE A 167 -20.96 -7.40 -6.73
N PRO A 168 -20.78 -7.29 -8.05
CA PRO A 168 -19.98 -8.26 -8.78
C PRO A 168 -18.52 -8.06 -8.39
N VAL A 169 -18.04 -8.82 -7.39
CA VAL A 169 -16.64 -8.80 -6.98
C VAL A 169 -15.99 -10.16 -7.10
N THR A 170 -14.69 -10.16 -7.35
CA THR A 170 -13.81 -11.33 -7.26
C THR A 170 -12.74 -11.07 -6.20
N GLY A 171 -12.37 -12.14 -5.49
CA GLY A 171 -11.22 -12.15 -4.58
C GLY A 171 -10.11 -12.99 -5.16
N THR A 172 -8.87 -12.52 -5.06
CA THR A 172 -7.70 -13.32 -5.43
C THR A 172 -6.63 -13.14 -4.37
N ILE A 173 -6.07 -14.25 -3.91
CA ILE A 173 -4.90 -14.29 -3.06
C ILE A 173 -3.76 -14.73 -3.96
N ARG A 174 -2.72 -13.91 -4.06
CA ARG A 174 -1.54 -14.18 -4.88
C ARG A 174 -0.35 -14.40 -3.96
N GLU A 175 0.36 -15.50 -4.19
CA GLU A 175 1.57 -15.86 -3.42
C GLU A 175 2.85 -15.38 -4.08
N GLU A 176 2.76 -14.96 -5.34
CA GLU A 176 3.78 -14.20 -6.02
C GLU A 176 3.92 -12.84 -5.33
N SER A 177 5.16 -12.39 -5.15
CA SER A 177 5.46 -11.08 -4.60
C SER A 177 4.76 -10.02 -5.44
N GLY A 178 3.70 -9.44 -4.88
CA GLY A 178 3.09 -8.24 -5.44
C GLY A 178 4.12 -7.11 -5.51
N TRP A 179 3.67 -5.88 -5.74
CA TRP A 179 4.64 -4.77 -5.85
C TRP A 179 5.51 -4.56 -4.59
N TYR A 180 5.04 -4.98 -3.41
CA TYR A 180 5.77 -4.81 -2.14
C TYR A 180 7.04 -5.67 -2.02
N GLY A 181 7.16 -6.76 -2.79
CA GLY A 181 8.42 -7.52 -2.94
C GLY A 181 8.88 -8.37 -1.76
N TYR A 182 8.20 -8.33 -0.62
CA TYR A 182 8.37 -9.35 0.42
C TYR A 182 7.57 -10.59 0.06
N GLY A 183 7.91 -11.76 0.63
CA GLY A 183 7.17 -13.03 0.52
C GLY A 183 5.78 -12.99 1.20
N ALA A 184 5.08 -11.88 1.04
CA ALA A 184 3.76 -11.62 1.54
C ALA A 184 2.75 -11.96 0.45
N LEU A 185 1.75 -12.77 0.80
CA LEU A 185 0.57 -12.89 -0.04
C LEU A 185 -0.13 -11.54 -0.08
N TRP A 186 -0.66 -11.20 -1.25
CA TRP A 186 -1.45 -10.00 -1.40
C TRP A 186 -2.84 -10.35 -1.89
N VAL A 187 -3.78 -9.59 -1.37
CA VAL A 187 -5.21 -9.83 -1.54
C VAL A 187 -5.76 -8.75 -2.44
N GLU A 188 -6.41 -9.16 -3.52
CA GLU A 188 -7.14 -8.27 -4.41
C GLU A 188 -8.64 -8.56 -4.30
N VAL A 189 -9.43 -7.53 -3.99
CA VAL A 189 -10.89 -7.57 -4.16
C VAL A 189 -11.27 -6.62 -5.30
N ARG A 190 -11.65 -7.18 -6.45
CA ARG A 190 -11.90 -6.44 -7.69
C ARG A 190 -13.37 -6.38 -8.00
N ARG A 191 -13.86 -5.22 -8.44
CA ARG A 191 -15.17 -5.10 -9.10
C ARG A 191 -15.08 -5.65 -10.52
N GLY A 192 -15.90 -6.64 -10.83
CA GLY A 192 -16.10 -7.21 -12.17
C GLY A 192 -16.89 -6.30 -13.10
#